data_AF-A0A8J6IX80-F1
#
_entry.id   AF-A0A8J6IX80-F1
#
_cell.length_a   1.000
_cell.length_b   1.000
_cell.length_c   1.000
_cell.angle_alpha   90.00
_cell.angle_beta   90.00
_cell.angle_gamma   90.00
#
_symmetry.space_group_name_H-M   'P 1'
#
loop_
_entity.id
_entity.type
_entity.pdbx_description
1 polymer ?
#
loop_
_entity_poly.entity_id
_entity_poly.type
_entity_poly.pdbx_seq_one_letter_code
_entity_poly.pdbx_strand_id
1 'polypeptide(L)'
;MSYSRFFWLHIKKSAGISTRQLLQPYYQEVDRTHWPVNFIQSAPELHNDILNNYRMLLGEYQFKRGLFASEVLYPQKWHSMLSFAFCREPTDRCISMFYYLYWQGGNWKKWLKSCVRKTVKTGRLHHSTASAFDYFLGFIEQAQQADSIYQPLGSHFSTHTNSMWRDVTNHHNQILLTRIYRLESLLPALNQVFADCGLDKRLQTDQRSNTTHFKGQYRPSGAQRNKIEQLFAEDFELYESAIVC
;
A
#
# COMPACT_ATOMS: atom_id res chain seq x y z
N MET A 1 -2.88 -11.76 -25.53
CA MET A 1 -2.86 -10.32 -25.85
C MET A 1 -1.52 -9.77 -25.38
N SER A 2 -0.81 -8.99 -26.19
CA SER A 2 0.43 -8.33 -25.76
C SER A 2 0.08 -6.91 -25.32
N TYR A 3 0.41 -6.54 -24.08
CA TYR A 3 0.25 -5.17 -23.59
C TYR A 3 1.45 -4.32 -23.99
N SER A 4 1.26 -3.02 -24.23
CA SER A 4 2.34 -2.14 -24.68
C SER A 4 3.34 -1.75 -23.58
N ARG A 5 2.88 -1.80 -22.33
CA ARG A 5 3.62 -1.48 -21.10
C ARG A 5 2.79 -1.96 -19.90
N PHE A 6 3.37 -1.92 -18.71
CA PHE A 6 2.62 -2.14 -17.47
C PHE A 6 2.43 -0.85 -16.66
N PHE A 7 1.44 -0.86 -15.77
CA PHE A 7 1.28 0.10 -14.68
C PHE A 7 1.21 -0.68 -13.37
N TRP A 8 2.12 -0.37 -12.44
CA TRP A 8 2.12 -0.99 -11.12
C TRP A 8 1.55 -0.04 -10.07
N LEU A 9 0.46 -0.41 -9.43
CA LEU A 9 -0.06 0.30 -8.26
C LEU A 9 0.51 -0.29 -6.97
N HIS A 10 1.38 0.48 -6.30
CA HIS A 10 1.96 0.09 -5.02
C HIS A 10 0.97 0.29 -3.88
N ILE A 11 0.40 -0.82 -3.41
CA ILE A 11 -0.36 -0.89 -2.17
C ILE A 11 0.61 -0.96 -0.98
N LYS A 12 0.44 -0.04 -0.03
CA LYS A 12 1.38 0.09 1.08
C LYS A 12 1.40 -1.18 1.92
N LYS A 13 2.62 -1.58 2.30
CA LYS A 13 2.92 -2.80 3.07
C LYS A 13 2.71 -4.12 2.32
N SER A 14 2.64 -4.06 0.98
CA SER A 14 2.64 -5.21 0.07
C SER A 14 3.93 -5.30 -0.76
N ALA A 15 5.08 -5.39 -0.08
CA ALA A 15 6.42 -5.58 -0.66
C ALA A 15 6.94 -4.52 -1.67
N GLY A 16 6.48 -3.26 -1.61
CA GLY A 16 6.86 -2.27 -2.63
C GLY A 16 8.32 -1.77 -2.65
N ILE A 17 9.21 -2.22 -1.78
CA ILE A 17 10.67 -2.05 -2.00
C ILE A 17 11.16 -3.15 -2.93
N SER A 18 10.89 -4.41 -2.56
CA SER A 18 11.26 -5.59 -3.36
C SER A 18 10.66 -5.54 -4.76
N THR A 19 9.36 -5.22 -4.90
CA THR A 19 8.71 -5.13 -6.22
C THR A 19 9.39 -4.07 -7.09
N ARG A 20 9.74 -2.91 -6.54
CA ARG A 20 10.41 -1.84 -7.30
C ARG A 20 11.76 -2.30 -7.86
N GLN A 21 12.57 -2.95 -7.02
CA GLN A 21 13.86 -3.52 -7.42
C GLN A 21 13.69 -4.59 -8.51
N LEU A 22 12.68 -5.46 -8.37
CA LEU A 22 12.43 -6.53 -9.33
C LEU A 22 11.87 -6.02 -10.67
N LEU A 23 11.22 -4.86 -10.70
CA LEU A 23 10.71 -4.24 -11.93
C LEU A 23 11.79 -3.51 -12.74
N GLN A 24 12.98 -3.24 -12.18
CA GLN A 24 14.08 -2.61 -12.92
C GLN A 24 14.54 -3.46 -14.13
N PRO A 25 14.92 -2.88 -15.27
CA PRO A 25 14.99 -1.44 -15.56
C PRO A 25 13.67 -0.84 -16.09
N TYR A 26 12.59 -1.63 -16.13
CA TYR A 26 11.34 -1.25 -16.81
C TYR A 26 10.42 -0.34 -15.99
N TYR A 27 10.77 -0.04 -14.74
CA TYR A 27 10.06 0.88 -13.86
C TYR A 27 10.99 2.01 -13.44
N GLN A 28 10.70 3.23 -13.89
CA GLN A 28 11.57 4.37 -13.58
C GLN A 28 11.22 4.98 -12.22
N GLU A 29 12.23 5.12 -11.37
CA GLU A 29 12.08 5.70 -10.03
C GLU A 29 12.36 7.20 -10.06
N VAL A 30 11.59 7.97 -9.29
CA VAL A 30 11.93 9.37 -9.00
C VAL A 30 12.72 9.48 -7.69
N ASP A 31 13.47 10.57 -7.54
CA ASP A 31 14.05 10.91 -6.23
C ASP A 31 12.92 11.12 -5.20
N ARG A 32 12.98 10.32 -4.13
CA ARG A 32 12.01 10.30 -3.03
C ARG A 32 12.55 10.96 -1.76
N THR A 33 13.77 11.50 -1.79
CA THR A 33 14.37 12.26 -0.67
C THR A 33 13.74 13.64 -0.53
N HIS A 34 13.38 14.26 -1.65
CA HIS A 34 12.73 15.57 -1.71
C HIS A 34 11.20 15.47 -1.89
N TRP A 35 10.54 16.63 -1.99
CA TRP A 35 9.15 16.69 -2.43
C TRP A 35 9.05 16.16 -3.87
N PRO A 36 8.07 15.29 -4.17
CA PRO A 36 7.91 14.76 -5.51
C PRO A 36 7.63 15.88 -6.51
N VAL A 37 8.24 15.74 -7.69
CA VAL A 37 7.92 16.57 -8.86
C VAL A 37 6.46 16.31 -9.25
N ASN A 38 5.74 17.35 -9.65
CA ASN A 38 4.35 17.20 -10.08
C ASN A 38 4.27 16.53 -11.47
N PHE A 39 3.07 16.08 -11.84
CA PHE A 39 2.86 15.39 -13.12
C PHE A 39 3.11 16.28 -14.35
N ILE A 40 2.87 17.59 -14.24
CA ILE A 40 3.05 18.56 -15.32
C ILE A 40 4.54 18.77 -15.65
N GLN A 41 5.40 18.73 -14.63
CA GLN A 41 6.84 18.98 -14.72
C GLN A 41 7.66 17.70 -14.91
N SER A 42 7.03 16.53 -14.95
CA SER A 42 7.71 15.25 -15.07
C SER A 42 7.39 14.55 -16.37
N ALA A 43 8.35 13.78 -16.86
CA ALA A 43 8.16 12.97 -18.04
C ALA A 43 7.14 11.83 -17.77
N PRO A 44 6.30 11.43 -18.74
CA PRO A 44 5.24 10.42 -18.54
C PRO A 44 5.71 9.06 -17.99
N GLU A 45 6.95 8.68 -18.27
CA GLU A 45 7.60 7.47 -17.77
C GLU A 45 7.82 7.48 -16.25
N LEU A 46 7.87 8.65 -15.62
CA LEU A 46 8.02 8.83 -14.17
C LEU A 46 6.68 8.84 -13.43
N HIS A 47 5.58 9.09 -14.14
CA HIS A 47 4.26 9.28 -13.54
C HIS A 47 3.81 8.11 -12.66
N ASN A 48 4.18 6.87 -13.03
CA ASN A 48 3.82 5.70 -12.23
C ASN A 48 4.49 5.71 -10.84
N ASP A 49 5.78 6.05 -10.71
CA ASP A 49 6.46 6.11 -9.41
C ASP A 49 6.07 7.35 -8.59
N ILE A 50 5.79 8.46 -9.27
CA ILE A 50 5.24 9.69 -8.67
C ILE A 50 3.90 9.38 -8.02
N LEU A 51 2.94 8.81 -8.75
CA LEU A 51 1.61 8.46 -8.22
C LEU A 51 1.68 7.49 -7.02
N ASN A 52 2.72 6.65 -6.98
CA ASN A 52 2.95 5.73 -5.87
C ASN A 52 3.62 6.38 -4.64
N ASN A 53 4.00 7.65 -4.71
CA ASN A 53 4.56 8.39 -3.59
C ASN A 53 3.43 8.89 -2.67
N TYR A 54 3.55 8.64 -1.36
CA TYR A 54 2.51 9.02 -0.39
C TYR A 54 2.41 10.54 -0.18
N ARG A 55 3.42 11.29 -0.61
CA ARG A 55 3.44 12.76 -0.53
C ARG A 55 2.69 13.42 -1.68
N MET A 56 2.27 12.67 -2.70
CA MET A 56 1.49 13.22 -3.79
C MET A 56 0.08 13.56 -3.31
N LEU A 57 -0.29 14.82 -3.52
CA LEU A 57 -1.64 15.31 -3.31
C LEU A 57 -2.44 15.11 -4.59
N LEU A 58 -3.58 14.44 -4.48
CA LEU A 58 -4.42 14.08 -5.63
C LEU A 58 -5.81 14.76 -5.60
N GLY A 59 -6.01 15.72 -4.69
CA GLY A 59 -7.29 16.42 -4.54
C GLY A 59 -8.44 15.44 -4.28
N GLU A 60 -9.48 15.51 -5.10
CA GLU A 60 -10.66 14.62 -5.02
C GLU A 60 -10.36 13.13 -5.28
N TYR A 61 -9.21 12.85 -5.90
CA TYR A 61 -8.71 11.49 -6.15
C TYR A 61 -7.80 10.97 -5.04
N GLN A 62 -7.71 11.68 -3.93
CA GLN A 62 -7.00 11.19 -2.77
C GLN A 62 -7.57 9.82 -2.37
N PHE A 63 -6.69 8.82 -2.24
CA PHE A 63 -7.05 7.41 -2.00
C PHE A 63 -7.76 6.68 -3.16
N LYS A 64 -7.78 7.27 -4.36
CA LYS A 64 -8.37 6.72 -5.59
C LYS A 64 -7.34 6.68 -6.72
N ARG A 65 -6.15 6.14 -6.44
CA ARG A 65 -5.00 6.23 -7.37
C ARG A 65 -5.24 5.51 -8.70
N GLY A 66 -5.93 4.37 -8.71
CA GLY A 66 -6.29 3.67 -9.94
C GLY A 66 -7.19 4.51 -10.84
N LEU A 67 -8.17 5.18 -10.24
CA LEU A 67 -9.08 6.10 -10.94
C LEU A 67 -8.34 7.31 -11.51
N PHE A 68 -7.46 7.94 -10.71
CA PHE A 68 -6.62 9.03 -11.19
C PHE A 68 -5.73 8.61 -12.35
N ALA A 69 -5.15 7.40 -12.28
CA ALA A 69 -4.33 6.87 -13.36
C ALA A 69 -5.14 6.67 -14.64
N SER A 70 -6.35 6.11 -14.54
CA SER A 70 -7.20 5.84 -15.70
C SER A 70 -7.81 7.09 -16.31
N GLU A 71 -8.22 8.07 -15.52
CA GLU A 71 -8.94 9.26 -16.03
C GLU A 71 -8.02 10.43 -16.37
N VAL A 72 -6.92 10.59 -15.63
CA VAL A 72 -6.06 11.78 -15.74
C VAL A 72 -4.72 11.46 -16.41
N LEU A 73 -4.00 10.43 -15.94
CA LEU A 73 -2.65 10.18 -16.42
C LEU A 73 -2.61 9.43 -17.76
N TYR A 74 -3.48 8.44 -17.93
CA TYR A 74 -3.45 7.53 -19.07
C TYR A 74 -4.82 7.33 -19.76
N PRO A 75 -5.67 8.35 -19.97
CA PRO A 75 -7.04 8.17 -20.45
C PRO A 75 -7.15 7.42 -21.78
N GLN A 76 -6.22 7.67 -22.71
CA GLN A 76 -6.21 7.04 -24.02
C GLN A 76 -5.43 5.72 -24.08
N LYS A 77 -4.70 5.38 -23.02
CA LYS A 77 -3.76 4.25 -23.00
C LYS A 77 -4.11 3.20 -21.96
N TRP A 78 -4.94 3.51 -20.96
CA TRP A 78 -5.21 2.66 -19.81
C TRP A 78 -5.58 1.22 -20.20
N HIS A 79 -6.50 1.05 -21.14
CA HIS A 79 -6.95 -0.27 -21.61
C HIS A 79 -5.88 -1.07 -22.38
N SER A 80 -4.84 -0.39 -22.90
CA SER A 80 -3.71 -1.02 -23.60
C SER A 80 -2.53 -1.35 -22.68
N MET A 81 -2.63 -0.95 -21.40
CA MET A 81 -1.62 -1.18 -20.38
C MET A 81 -2.01 -2.37 -19.51
N LEU A 82 -1.04 -3.18 -19.12
CA LEU A 82 -1.25 -4.18 -18.09
C LEU A 82 -1.20 -3.48 -16.73
N SER A 83 -2.35 -3.13 -16.16
CA SER A 83 -2.42 -2.49 -14.85
C SER A 83 -2.53 -3.55 -13.74
N PHE A 84 -1.66 -3.48 -12.74
CA PHE A 84 -1.63 -4.50 -11.70
C PHE A 84 -1.23 -3.99 -10.31
N ALA A 85 -1.59 -4.76 -9.29
CA ALA A 85 -1.18 -4.56 -7.90
C ALA A 85 -0.90 -5.88 -7.19
N PHE A 86 -0.18 -5.79 -6.07
CA PHE A 86 -0.05 -6.89 -5.11
C PHE A 86 -0.89 -6.59 -3.87
N CYS A 87 -1.76 -7.52 -3.50
CA CYS A 87 -2.46 -7.52 -2.22
C CYS A 87 -1.75 -8.45 -1.24
N ARG A 88 -1.85 -8.13 0.04
CA ARG A 88 -1.42 -9.00 1.15
C ARG A 88 -2.66 -9.29 1.97
N GLU A 89 -2.73 -10.47 2.60
CA GLU A 89 -3.81 -10.80 3.52
C GLU A 89 -4.04 -9.61 4.50
N PRO A 90 -5.27 -9.10 4.62
CA PRO A 90 -5.51 -7.81 5.29
C PRO A 90 -5.06 -7.76 6.75
N THR A 91 -5.21 -8.86 7.52
CA THR A 91 -4.73 -8.93 8.91
C THR A 91 -3.22 -8.78 8.98
N ASP A 92 -2.51 -9.53 8.15
CA ASP A 92 -1.07 -9.54 8.00
C ASP A 92 -0.52 -8.18 7.55
N ARG A 93 -1.26 -7.52 6.64
CA ARG A 93 -0.98 -6.15 6.21
C ARG A 93 -1.18 -5.17 7.35
N CYS A 94 -2.26 -5.30 8.14
CA CYS A 94 -2.53 -4.44 9.29
C CYS A 94 -1.46 -4.51 10.37
N ILE A 95 -1.01 -5.73 10.70
CA ILE A 95 0.12 -5.94 11.63
C ILE A 95 1.38 -5.29 11.07
N SER A 96 1.65 -5.43 9.78
CA SER A 96 2.80 -4.80 9.11
C SER A 96 2.73 -3.27 9.16
N MET A 97 1.54 -2.68 9.03
CA MET A 97 1.32 -1.23 9.19
C MET A 97 1.59 -0.78 10.62
N PHE A 98 1.11 -1.52 11.61
CA PHE A 98 1.32 -1.24 13.04
C PHE A 98 2.81 -1.14 13.38
N TYR A 99 3.60 -2.18 13.06
CA TYR A 99 5.05 -2.16 13.35
C TYR A 99 5.79 -1.06 12.57
N TYR A 100 5.33 -0.73 11.36
CA TYR A 100 5.96 0.29 10.54
C TYR A 100 5.67 1.72 11.01
N LEU A 101 4.41 2.03 11.34
CA LEU A 101 3.95 3.40 11.62
C LEU A 101 3.93 3.72 13.12
N TYR A 102 3.72 2.71 13.96
CA TYR A 102 3.34 2.92 15.36
C TYR A 102 4.31 2.24 16.34
N TRP A 103 4.68 0.99 16.08
CA TRP A 103 5.41 0.13 17.00
C TRP A 103 6.82 -0.21 16.51
N GLN A 104 7.62 0.82 16.25
CA GLN A 104 9.03 0.66 15.91
C GLN A 104 9.84 0.28 17.17
N GLY A 105 9.91 -1.01 17.46
CA GLY A 105 10.84 -1.57 18.45
C GLY A 105 12.28 -1.26 18.05
N GLY A 106 12.93 -0.34 18.77
CA GLY A 106 14.34 0.00 18.56
C GLY A 106 14.76 1.38 19.09
N ASN A 107 13.83 2.29 19.36
CA ASN A 107 14.17 3.58 19.96
C ASN A 107 13.17 3.97 21.03
N TRP A 108 13.31 3.36 22.21
CA TRP A 108 12.48 3.58 23.39
C TRP A 108 12.29 5.08 23.70
N LYS A 109 13.29 5.94 23.41
CA LYS A 109 13.22 7.40 23.55
C LYS A 109 12.24 8.07 22.57
N LYS A 110 12.11 7.58 21.32
CA LYS A 110 11.11 8.08 20.34
C LYS A 110 9.72 7.55 20.66
N TRP A 111 9.62 6.29 21.10
CA TRP A 111 8.37 5.72 21.59
C TRP A 111 7.87 6.44 22.84
N LEU A 112 8.74 6.76 23.81
CA LEU A 112 8.39 7.57 24.98
C LEU A 112 8.03 9.01 24.61
N LYS A 113 8.73 9.68 23.69
CA LYS A 113 8.32 11.02 23.24
C LYS A 113 6.96 11.01 22.51
N SER A 114 6.69 9.97 21.72
CA SER A 114 5.39 9.75 21.06
C SER A 114 4.30 9.40 22.07
N CYS A 115 4.56 8.48 23.00
CA CYS A 115 3.64 8.09 24.05
C CYS A 115 3.39 9.25 25.00
N VAL A 116 4.37 10.00 25.49
CA VAL A 116 4.14 11.17 26.34
C VAL A 116 3.31 12.24 25.60
N ARG A 117 3.61 12.56 24.33
CA ARG A 117 2.77 13.49 23.54
C ARG A 117 1.36 12.94 23.27
N LYS A 118 1.18 11.62 23.13
CA LYS A 118 -0.11 10.98 22.82
C LYS A 118 -0.93 10.69 24.09
N THR A 119 -0.33 10.23 25.17
CA THR A 119 -0.87 10.08 26.53
C THR A 119 -1.31 11.43 27.10
N VAL A 120 -0.61 12.54 26.81
CA VAL A 120 -1.13 13.89 27.15
C VAL A 120 -2.39 14.25 26.34
N LYS A 121 -2.56 13.70 25.13
CA LYS A 121 -3.78 13.89 24.31
C LYS A 121 -4.89 12.86 24.59
N THR A 122 -4.58 11.66 25.08
CA THR A 122 -5.54 10.54 25.24
C THR A 122 -5.74 10.09 26.69
N GLY A 123 -4.93 10.59 27.63
CA GLY A 123 -5.03 10.30 29.07
C GLY A 123 -4.63 8.89 29.51
N ARG A 124 -4.04 8.04 28.65
CA ARG A 124 -3.76 6.63 28.98
C ARG A 124 -2.35 6.16 28.58
N LEU A 125 -1.72 5.35 29.44
CA LEU A 125 -0.42 4.70 29.24
C LEU A 125 -0.59 3.38 28.47
N HIS A 126 0.33 3.09 27.53
CA HIS A 126 0.31 1.85 26.76
C HIS A 126 1.07 0.75 27.49
N HIS A 127 0.35 -0.17 28.13
CA HIS A 127 0.95 -1.20 28.99
C HIS A 127 1.30 -2.51 28.29
N SER A 128 0.84 -2.73 27.04
CA SER A 128 1.13 -3.94 26.26
C SER A 128 1.07 -3.69 24.75
N THR A 129 1.68 -4.59 23.95
CA THR A 129 1.52 -4.58 22.48
C THR A 129 0.06 -4.69 22.07
N ALA A 130 -0.73 -5.46 22.81
CA ALA A 130 -2.16 -5.61 22.53
C ALA A 130 -2.93 -4.30 22.70
N SER A 131 -2.74 -3.64 23.84
CA SER A 131 -3.36 -2.34 24.08
C SER A 131 -2.91 -1.31 23.05
N ALA A 132 -1.62 -1.24 22.71
CA ALA A 132 -1.11 -0.34 21.68
C ALA A 132 -1.72 -0.62 20.30
N PHE A 133 -1.97 -1.89 19.97
CA PHE A 133 -2.63 -2.28 18.74
C PHE A 133 -4.09 -1.81 18.70
N ASP A 134 -4.84 -1.90 19.81
CA ASP A 134 -6.22 -1.36 19.89
C ASP A 134 -6.26 0.14 19.59
N TYR A 135 -5.33 0.92 20.16
CA TYR A 135 -5.21 2.34 19.85
C TYR A 135 -4.86 2.60 18.37
N PHE A 136 -3.97 1.78 17.81
CA PHE A 136 -3.63 1.87 16.40
C PHE A 136 -4.85 1.63 15.51
N LEU A 137 -5.67 0.62 15.80
CA LEU A 137 -6.94 0.38 15.10
C LEU A 137 -7.91 1.56 15.24
N GLY A 138 -8.00 2.16 16.44
CA GLY A 138 -8.80 3.36 16.66
C GLY A 138 -8.31 4.58 15.84
N PHE A 139 -7.00 4.73 15.65
CA PHE A 139 -6.47 5.78 14.76
C PHE A 139 -6.74 5.50 13.29
N ILE A 140 -6.75 4.24 12.85
CA ILE A 140 -7.15 3.88 11.48
C ILE A 140 -8.60 4.28 11.24
N GLU A 141 -9.49 3.91 12.16
CA GLU A 141 -10.92 4.27 12.08
C GLU A 141 -11.12 5.79 11.96
N GLN A 142 -10.47 6.56 12.84
CA GLN A 142 -10.50 8.02 12.78
C GLN A 142 -9.95 8.56 11.45
N ALA A 143 -8.88 7.97 10.91
CA ALA A 143 -8.29 8.39 9.64
C ALA A 143 -9.24 8.15 8.45
N GLN A 144 -10.00 7.05 8.47
CA GLN A 144 -10.96 6.71 7.42
C GLN A 144 -12.20 7.62 7.41
N GLN A 145 -12.52 8.22 8.55
CA GLN A 145 -13.66 9.12 8.76
C GLN A 145 -13.29 10.61 8.69
N ALA A 146 -11.99 10.95 8.66
CA ALA A 146 -11.54 12.33 8.66
C ALA A 146 -11.69 13.00 7.29
N ASP A 147 -12.11 14.28 7.30
CA ASP A 147 -12.17 15.12 6.09
C ASP A 147 -10.78 15.55 5.58
N SER A 148 -9.73 15.31 6.37
CA SER A 148 -8.37 15.73 6.05
C SER A 148 -7.39 14.57 6.14
N ILE A 149 -6.57 14.40 5.09
CA ILE A 149 -5.45 13.45 5.10
C ILE A 149 -4.41 13.75 6.18
N TYR A 150 -4.41 14.95 6.76
CA TYR A 150 -3.46 15.32 7.80
C TYR A 150 -3.91 14.86 9.20
N GLN A 151 -5.13 14.35 9.33
CA GLN A 151 -5.69 13.87 10.59
C GLN A 151 -5.92 12.35 10.55
N PRO A 152 -5.83 11.66 11.69
CA PRO A 152 -5.37 12.14 12.99
C PRO A 152 -3.83 12.23 13.10
N LEU A 153 -3.08 11.55 12.23
CA LEU A 153 -1.63 11.34 12.37
C LEU A 153 -0.81 11.75 11.13
N GLY A 154 -1.39 12.53 10.22
CA GLY A 154 -0.72 13.02 9.02
C GLY A 154 -0.88 12.12 7.79
N SER A 155 -0.56 12.66 6.62
CA SER A 155 -0.74 11.97 5.32
C SER A 155 0.04 10.67 5.22
N HIS A 156 1.22 10.60 5.85
CA HIS A 156 2.00 9.37 5.89
C HIS A 156 1.20 8.23 6.55
N PHE A 157 0.53 8.49 7.67
CA PHE A 157 -0.31 7.49 8.33
C PHE A 157 -1.51 7.16 7.44
N SER A 158 -2.31 8.16 7.06
CA SER A 158 -3.57 7.97 6.34
C SER A 158 -3.38 7.25 5.00
N THR A 159 -2.31 7.54 4.24
CA THR A 159 -1.98 6.82 3.01
C THR A 159 -1.56 5.37 3.25
N HIS A 160 -0.86 5.08 4.35
CA HIS A 160 -0.43 3.71 4.62
C HIS A 160 -1.59 2.84 5.10
N THR A 161 -2.52 3.42 5.85
CA THR A 161 -3.68 2.73 6.43
C THR A 161 -4.94 2.78 5.59
N ASN A 162 -4.91 3.44 4.43
CA ASN A 162 -6.04 3.45 3.50
C ASN A 162 -6.36 2.03 3.00
N SER A 163 -7.64 1.72 2.82
CA SER A 163 -8.07 0.46 2.19
C SER A 163 -7.54 0.37 0.75
N MET A 164 -7.17 -0.84 0.34
CA MET A 164 -6.77 -1.10 -1.04
C MET A 164 -7.94 -0.91 -2.01
N TRP A 165 -9.16 -1.32 -1.60
CA TRP A 165 -10.37 -1.23 -2.40
C TRP A 165 -10.56 0.13 -3.05
N ARG A 166 -10.52 1.20 -2.25
CA ARG A 166 -10.68 2.59 -2.72
C ARG A 166 -9.66 2.99 -3.80
N ASP A 167 -8.44 2.45 -3.70
CA ASP A 167 -7.37 2.76 -4.64
C ASP A 167 -7.50 2.01 -5.97
N VAL A 168 -8.28 0.93 -6.03
CA VAL A 168 -8.38 0.07 -7.21
C VAL A 168 -9.76 0.08 -7.88
N THR A 169 -10.77 0.72 -7.31
CA THR A 169 -12.11 0.78 -7.88
C THR A 169 -12.47 2.13 -8.48
N ASN A 170 -13.43 2.13 -9.41
CA ASN A 170 -14.04 3.34 -9.95
C ASN A 170 -15.21 3.84 -9.08
N HIS A 171 -15.92 4.87 -9.57
CA HIS A 171 -17.12 5.42 -8.94
C HIS A 171 -18.30 4.43 -8.79
N HIS A 172 -18.27 3.33 -9.53
CA HIS A 172 -19.28 2.27 -9.52
C HIS A 172 -18.82 1.00 -8.78
N ASN A 173 -17.74 1.11 -7.98
CA ASN A 173 -17.14 -0.01 -7.25
C ASN A 173 -16.65 -1.16 -8.14
N GLN A 174 -16.32 -0.87 -9.40
CA GLN A 174 -15.73 -1.85 -10.31
C GLN A 174 -14.21 -1.75 -10.27
N ILE A 175 -13.52 -2.90 -10.25
CA ILE A 175 -12.07 -2.98 -10.25
C ILE A 175 -11.52 -2.40 -11.57
N LEU A 176 -10.63 -1.42 -11.48
CA LEU A 176 -9.98 -0.73 -12.59
C LEU A 176 -8.70 -1.43 -13.07
N LEU A 177 -8.05 -2.17 -12.17
CA LEU A 177 -6.81 -2.88 -12.49
C LEU A 177 -7.10 -4.13 -13.30
N THR A 178 -6.28 -4.39 -14.32
CA THR A 178 -6.36 -5.63 -15.10
C THR A 178 -6.17 -6.85 -14.20
N ARG A 179 -5.23 -6.77 -13.24
CA ARG A 179 -4.89 -7.89 -12.36
C ARG A 179 -4.54 -7.47 -10.95
N ILE A 180 -4.99 -8.26 -9.98
CA ILE A 180 -4.57 -8.16 -8.60
C ILE A 180 -4.01 -9.52 -8.20
N TYR A 181 -2.76 -9.54 -7.77
CA TYR A 181 -2.06 -10.77 -7.39
C TYR A 181 -1.90 -10.83 -5.87
N ARG A 182 -1.97 -12.04 -5.31
CA ARG A 182 -1.57 -12.23 -3.93
C ARG A 182 -0.05 -12.11 -3.78
N LEU A 183 0.40 -11.53 -2.67
CA LEU A 183 1.82 -11.24 -2.43
C LEU A 183 2.69 -12.52 -2.38
N GLU A 184 2.13 -13.64 -1.95
CA GLU A 184 2.79 -14.95 -2.00
C GLU A 184 3.21 -15.36 -3.42
N SER A 185 2.52 -14.84 -4.44
CA SER A 185 2.76 -15.09 -5.86
C SER A 185 3.71 -14.06 -6.49
N LEU A 186 4.44 -13.25 -5.70
CA LEU A 186 5.22 -12.11 -6.20
C LEU A 186 6.09 -12.43 -7.42
N LEU A 187 6.94 -13.46 -7.34
CA LEU A 187 7.85 -13.82 -8.43
C LEU A 187 7.12 -14.38 -9.66
N PRO A 188 6.26 -15.41 -9.55
CA PRO A 188 5.54 -15.91 -10.72
C PRO A 188 4.64 -14.86 -11.37
N ALA A 189 3.98 -14.01 -10.58
CA ALA A 189 3.17 -12.90 -11.10
C ALA A 189 4.01 -11.87 -11.88
N LEU A 190 5.19 -11.50 -11.39
CA LEU A 190 6.08 -10.58 -12.11
C LEU A 190 6.61 -11.20 -13.41
N ASN A 191 6.92 -12.49 -13.43
CA ASN A 191 7.29 -13.20 -14.65
C ASN A 191 6.14 -13.19 -15.67
N GLN A 192 4.90 -13.36 -15.21
CA GLN A 192 3.73 -13.25 -16.06
C GLN A 192 3.55 -11.83 -16.62
N VAL A 193 3.74 -10.80 -15.78
CA VAL A 193 3.71 -9.39 -16.22
C VAL A 193 4.76 -9.11 -17.30
N PHE A 194 5.99 -9.61 -17.13
CA PHE A 194 7.03 -9.45 -18.15
C PHE A 194 6.66 -10.15 -19.47
N ALA A 195 6.20 -11.39 -19.40
CA ALA A 195 5.77 -12.13 -20.59
C ALA A 195 4.63 -11.44 -21.34
N ASP A 196 3.61 -10.97 -20.61
CA ASP A 196 2.44 -10.29 -21.21
C ASP A 196 2.76 -8.91 -21.79
N CYS A 197 3.85 -8.29 -21.37
CA CYS A 197 4.38 -7.05 -21.94
C CYS A 197 5.48 -7.30 -23.00
N GLY A 198 5.75 -8.55 -23.38
CA GLY A 198 6.80 -8.89 -24.35
C GLY A 198 8.21 -8.56 -23.88
N LEU A 199 8.45 -8.54 -22.57
CA LEU A 199 9.75 -8.23 -21.96
C LEU A 199 10.54 -9.52 -21.74
N ASP A 200 11.75 -9.58 -22.30
CA ASP A 200 12.67 -10.70 -22.14
C ASP A 200 13.38 -10.65 -20.77
N LYS A 201 12.60 -10.89 -19.71
CA LYS A 201 13.10 -10.95 -18.33
C LYS A 201 12.42 -12.06 -17.56
N ARG A 202 13.23 -12.90 -16.91
CA ARG A 202 12.76 -13.95 -16.00
C ARG A 202 13.46 -13.87 -14.66
N LEU A 203 12.68 -13.69 -13.61
CA LEU A 203 13.11 -13.73 -12.23
C LEU A 203 13.25 -15.19 -11.78
N GLN A 204 14.38 -15.50 -11.16
CA GLN A 204 14.66 -16.79 -10.55
C GLN A 204 14.21 -16.80 -9.08
N THR A 205 13.89 -17.99 -8.57
CA THR A 205 13.17 -18.21 -7.29
C THR A 205 14.02 -17.96 -6.03
N ASP A 206 15.31 -17.67 -6.16
CA ASP A 206 16.27 -17.98 -5.09
C ASP A 206 16.52 -16.92 -4.01
N GLN A 207 15.74 -15.84 -3.93
CA GLN A 207 15.86 -14.93 -2.80
C GLN A 207 14.50 -14.46 -2.30
N ARG A 208 13.90 -15.21 -1.36
CA ARG A 208 12.98 -14.62 -0.39
C ARG A 208 13.76 -13.66 0.52
N SER A 209 14.03 -12.43 0.08
CA SER A 209 14.63 -11.40 0.95
C SER A 209 13.63 -10.81 1.96
N ASN A 210 12.38 -11.26 1.94
CA ASN A 210 11.31 -10.80 2.83
C ASN A 210 11.24 -11.60 4.15
N THR A 211 12.37 -11.76 4.84
CA THR A 211 12.38 -11.98 6.29
C THR A 211 12.14 -10.64 6.97
N THR A 212 10.85 -10.30 7.15
CA THR A 212 10.49 -9.20 8.05
C THR A 212 10.91 -9.61 9.46
N HIS A 213 11.80 -8.84 10.10
CA HIS A 213 12.29 -9.11 11.46
C HIS A 213 11.17 -9.25 12.52
N PHE A 214 9.96 -8.77 12.22
CA PHE A 214 8.80 -8.82 13.10
C PHE A 214 7.85 -9.99 12.82
N LYS A 215 8.14 -10.88 11.86
CA LYS A 215 7.31 -12.06 11.58
C LYS A 215 7.21 -12.93 12.86
N GLY A 216 6.01 -12.99 13.43
CA GLY A 216 5.64 -13.97 14.45
C GLY A 216 5.47 -13.48 15.89
N GLN A 217 5.78 -12.21 16.23
CA GLN A 217 5.74 -11.79 17.64
C GLN A 217 4.36 -11.39 18.17
N TYR A 218 3.46 -10.90 17.32
CA TYR A 218 2.14 -10.45 17.74
C TYR A 218 1.03 -11.10 16.92
N ARG A 219 0.04 -11.65 17.61
CA ARG A 219 -1.17 -12.23 17.03
C ARG A 219 -2.38 -11.44 17.57
N PRO A 220 -3.18 -10.79 16.70
CA PRO A 220 -4.37 -10.09 17.15
C PRO A 220 -5.36 -11.05 17.83
N SER A 221 -5.99 -10.56 18.90
CA SER A 221 -7.10 -11.25 19.58
C SER A 221 -8.32 -11.37 18.65
N GLY A 222 -9.31 -12.19 19.02
CA GLY A 222 -10.55 -12.31 18.23
C GLY A 222 -11.25 -10.96 18.02
N ALA A 223 -11.37 -10.15 19.08
CA ALA A 223 -11.96 -8.81 18.99
C ALA A 223 -11.20 -7.88 18.02
N GLN A 224 -9.87 -7.95 18.02
CA GLN A 224 -9.05 -7.14 17.12
C GLN A 224 -9.15 -7.61 15.67
N ARG A 225 -9.26 -8.92 15.42
CA ARG A 225 -9.51 -9.44 14.07
C ARG A 225 -10.84 -8.96 13.54
N ASN A 226 -11.90 -9.06 14.33
CA ASN A 226 -13.21 -8.54 13.96
C ASN A 226 -13.15 -7.04 13.64
N LYS A 227 -12.36 -6.26 14.40
CA LYS A 227 -12.18 -4.83 14.11
C LYS A 227 -11.39 -4.60 12.82
N ILE A 228 -10.39 -5.42 12.51
CA ILE A 228 -9.66 -5.36 11.23
C ILE A 228 -10.61 -5.67 10.07
N GLU A 229 -11.42 -6.73 10.20
CA GLU A 229 -12.44 -7.10 9.21
C GLU A 229 -13.43 -5.96 8.98
N GLN A 230 -13.89 -5.28 10.02
CA GLN A 230 -14.74 -4.09 9.86
C GLN A 230 -14.05 -2.93 9.13
N LEU A 231 -12.77 -2.69 9.39
CA LEU A 231 -12.01 -1.57 8.80
C LEU A 231 -11.57 -1.82 7.36
N PHE A 232 -11.53 -3.08 6.94
CA PHE A 232 -10.94 -3.53 5.67
C PHE A 232 -11.80 -4.61 4.99
N ALA A 233 -13.12 -4.59 5.19
CA ALA A 233 -14.03 -5.65 4.74
C ALA A 233 -13.85 -5.97 3.25
N GLU A 234 -13.83 -4.93 2.42
CA GLU A 234 -13.68 -5.07 0.97
C GLU A 234 -12.28 -5.53 0.56
N ASP A 235 -11.25 -5.25 1.38
CA ASP A 235 -9.89 -5.75 1.11
C ASP A 235 -9.81 -7.28 1.33
N PHE A 236 -10.66 -7.87 2.19
CA PHE A 236 -10.74 -9.33 2.35
C PHE A 236 -11.36 -9.99 1.11
N GLU A 237 -12.48 -9.44 0.61
CA GLU A 237 -13.12 -9.93 -0.62
C GLU A 237 -12.17 -9.83 -1.83
N LEU A 238 -11.44 -8.72 -1.92
CA LEU A 238 -10.42 -8.50 -2.92
C LEU A 238 -9.25 -9.49 -2.78
N TYR A 239 -8.80 -9.80 -1.56
CA TYR A 239 -7.75 -10.78 -1.34
C TYR A 239 -8.19 -12.19 -1.76
N GLU A 240 -9.44 -12.57 -1.48
CA GLU A 240 -9.95 -13.88 -1.85
C GLU A 240 -10.10 -14.05 -3.36
N SER A 241 -10.52 -13.01 -4.08
CA SER A 241 -10.62 -12.99 -5.54
C SER A 241 -9.29 -12.75 -6.27
N ALA A 242 -8.22 -12.43 -5.56
CA ALA A 242 -6.92 -12.15 -6.16
C ALA A 242 -6.24 -13.41 -6.74
N ILE A 243 -5.47 -13.19 -7.80
CA ILE A 243 -4.81 -14.24 -8.58
C ILE A 243 -3.70 -14.91 -7.76
N VAL A 244 -3.71 -16.23 -7.75
CA VAL A 244 -2.64 -17.11 -7.26
C VAL A 244 -1.98 -17.76 -8.47
N CYS A 245 -0.66 -17.61 -8.59
CA CYS A 245 0.13 -18.09 -9.73
C CYS A 245 0.97 -19.30 -9.35
#